data_AF-A0A7V4T769-F1
#
_entry.id   AF-A0A7V4T769-F1
#
_cell.length_a   1.000
_cell.length_b   1.000
_cell.length_c   1.000
_cell.angle_alpha   90.00
_cell.angle_beta   90.00
_cell.angle_gamma   90.00
#
_symmetry.space_group_name_H-M   'P 1'
#
loop_
_entity.id
_entity.type
_entity.pdbx_description
1 polymer ?
#
loop_
_entity_poly.entity_id
_entity_poly.type
_entity_poly.pdbx_seq_one_letter_code
_entity_poly.pdbx_strand_id
1 'polypeptide(L)'
;LNSLFISSTVTIVALFFHSMAAYPLARLKFRGKKYVSLWILSTLLIPFPVITIPLFILVRSFNWLDTYQGVIVPAIPHAYGIFLFRQFFMSIPGELEEAATIDGCSTFIIYSRIFIPLSKPIAITLAVGFFIANWNNYLWPLIVNKDKQLWVLQVAIANFVSRGDTRWDAVLSSGVITVLPTILLFFLLQKYLVAGIKMTGIK
;
A
#
# COMPACT_ATOMS: atom_id res chain seq x y z
N LEU A 1 -5.80 -9.26 15.86
CA LEU A 1 -4.33 -9.31 15.66
C LEU A 1 -3.98 -9.44 14.18
N ASN A 2 -4.53 -10.45 13.47
CA ASN A 2 -4.28 -10.68 12.04
C ASN A 2 -4.45 -9.44 11.17
N SER A 3 -5.54 -8.67 11.33
CA SER A 3 -5.73 -7.42 10.60
C SER A 3 -4.57 -6.45 10.76
N LEU A 4 -4.11 -6.22 12.00
CA LEU A 4 -3.03 -5.30 12.29
C LEU A 4 -1.70 -5.78 11.69
N PHE A 5 -1.43 -7.07 11.82
CA PHE A 5 -0.22 -7.69 11.27
C PHE A 5 -0.20 -7.59 9.75
N ILE A 6 -1.28 -8.01 9.08
CA ILE A 6 -1.39 -8.01 7.62
C ILE A 6 -1.35 -6.58 7.09
N SER A 7 -2.16 -5.65 7.63
CA SER A 7 -2.21 -4.27 7.12
C SER A 7 -0.89 -3.54 7.31
N SER A 8 -0.21 -3.72 8.46
CA SER A 8 1.10 -3.12 8.72
C SER A 8 2.17 -3.71 7.80
N THR A 9 2.19 -5.04 7.64
CA THR A 9 3.17 -5.72 6.80
C THR A 9 3.04 -5.32 5.34
N VAL A 10 1.81 -5.38 4.79
CA VAL A 10 1.56 -4.94 3.41
C VAL A 10 2.00 -3.49 3.24
N THR A 11 1.63 -2.59 4.16
CA THR A 11 1.98 -1.17 4.07
C THR A 11 3.49 -0.94 4.03
N ILE A 12 4.24 -1.49 5.00
CA ILE A 12 5.68 -1.28 5.10
C ILE A 12 6.41 -1.83 3.87
N VAL A 13 6.08 -3.07 3.49
CA VAL A 13 6.74 -3.75 2.37
C VAL A 13 6.37 -3.08 1.04
N ALA A 14 5.11 -2.69 0.86
CA ALA A 14 4.65 -1.97 -0.32
C ALA A 14 5.39 -0.63 -0.48
N LEU A 15 5.47 0.21 0.56
CA LEU A 15 6.17 1.50 0.47
C LEU A 15 7.65 1.34 0.11
N PHE A 16 8.31 0.33 0.66
CA PHE A 16 9.69 0.00 0.32
C PHE A 16 9.83 -0.28 -1.18
N PHE A 17 9.06 -1.24 -1.71
CA PHE A 17 9.12 -1.57 -3.14
C PHE A 17 8.62 -0.46 -4.05
N HIS A 18 7.61 0.30 -3.64
CA HIS A 18 7.05 1.39 -4.43
C HIS A 18 8.04 2.53 -4.59
N SER A 19 8.69 2.94 -3.49
CA SER A 19 9.74 3.97 -3.54
C SER A 19 10.95 3.52 -4.36
N MET A 20 11.36 2.25 -4.21
CA MET A 20 12.48 1.69 -4.96
C MET A 20 12.18 1.61 -6.47
N ALA A 21 10.96 1.25 -6.86
CA ALA A 21 10.55 1.25 -8.27
C ALA A 21 10.38 2.68 -8.82
N ALA A 22 9.89 3.61 -8.00
CA ALA A 22 9.66 4.99 -8.40
C ALA A 22 10.95 5.78 -8.68
N TYR A 23 12.02 5.52 -7.94
CA TYR A 23 13.25 6.30 -8.04
C TYR A 23 13.91 6.24 -9.44
N PRO A 24 14.16 5.06 -10.05
CA PRO A 24 14.61 4.98 -11.45
C PRO A 24 13.65 5.63 -12.45
N LEU A 25 12.34 5.46 -12.24
CA LEU A 25 11.30 6.04 -13.10
C LEU A 25 11.19 7.56 -12.99
N ALA A 26 11.67 8.15 -11.90
CA ALA A 26 11.79 9.59 -11.73
C ALA A 26 13.13 10.09 -12.27
N ARG A 27 14.25 9.60 -11.72
CA ARG A 27 15.57 10.24 -11.84
C ARG A 27 16.48 9.66 -12.93
N LEU A 28 16.48 8.34 -13.10
CA LEU A 28 17.43 7.70 -14.02
C LEU A 28 16.99 7.81 -15.48
N LYS A 29 17.96 7.85 -16.39
CA LYS A 29 17.75 7.81 -17.85
C LYS A 29 18.11 6.40 -18.34
N PHE A 30 17.12 5.65 -18.81
CA PHE A 30 17.33 4.32 -19.39
C PHE A 30 16.38 4.09 -20.58
N ARG A 31 16.81 3.22 -21.51
CA ARG A 31 16.02 2.87 -22.70
C ARG A 31 14.74 2.16 -22.25
N GLY A 32 13.58 2.61 -22.74
CA GLY A 32 12.29 2.02 -22.39
C GLY A 32 11.57 2.63 -21.17
N LYS A 33 12.16 3.62 -20.49
CA LYS A 33 11.56 4.30 -19.32
C LYS A 33 10.09 4.72 -19.52
N LYS A 34 9.76 5.30 -20.67
CA LYS A 34 8.39 5.73 -21.00
C LYS A 34 7.43 4.54 -21.10
N TYR A 35 7.85 3.45 -21.73
CA TYR A 35 7.04 2.24 -21.87
C TYR A 35 6.80 1.57 -20.51
N VAL A 36 7.85 1.40 -19.70
CA VAL A 36 7.73 0.82 -18.34
C VAL A 36 6.80 1.67 -17.47
N SER A 37 6.98 3.00 -17.50
CA SER A 37 6.11 3.91 -16.75
C SER A 37 4.67 3.83 -17.23
N LEU A 38 4.42 3.77 -18.53
CA LEU A 38 3.07 3.66 -19.07
C LEU A 38 2.43 2.32 -18.67
N TRP A 39 3.17 1.22 -18.80
CA TRP A 39 2.70 -0.12 -18.46
C TRP A 39 2.28 -0.24 -16.99
N ILE A 40 3.10 0.28 -16.06
CA ILE A 40 2.75 0.33 -14.64
C ILE A 40 1.48 1.17 -14.42
N LEU A 41 1.35 2.34 -15.06
CA LEU A 41 0.17 3.18 -14.89
C LEU A 41 -1.10 2.57 -15.49
N SER A 42 -0.98 1.82 -16.58
CA SER A 42 -2.10 1.10 -17.18
C SER A 42 -2.73 0.09 -16.22
N THR A 43 -1.99 -0.46 -15.25
CA THR A 43 -2.58 -1.40 -14.27
C THR A 43 -3.55 -0.72 -13.30
N LEU A 44 -3.54 0.62 -13.17
CA LEU A 44 -4.54 1.37 -12.40
C LEU A 44 -5.93 1.29 -13.00
N LEU A 45 -6.02 1.04 -14.31
CA LEU A 45 -7.29 0.94 -15.04
C LEU A 45 -7.96 -0.42 -14.84
N ILE A 46 -7.25 -1.41 -14.30
CA ILE A 46 -7.75 -2.77 -14.14
C ILE A 46 -8.43 -2.88 -12.77
N PRO A 47 -9.76 -3.07 -12.71
CA PRO A 47 -10.46 -3.20 -11.45
C PRO A 47 -10.17 -4.57 -10.81
N PHE A 48 -10.00 -4.59 -9.48
CA PHE A 48 -9.66 -5.79 -8.73
C PHE A 48 -10.59 -7.01 -9.00
N PRO A 49 -11.94 -6.86 -9.12
CA PRO A 49 -12.84 -7.97 -9.44
C PRO A 49 -12.49 -8.72 -10.73
N VAL A 50 -11.95 -8.03 -11.74
CA VAL A 50 -11.60 -8.65 -13.04
C VAL A 50 -10.42 -9.62 -12.89
N ILE A 51 -9.44 -9.29 -12.04
CA ILE A 51 -8.25 -10.13 -11.83
C ILE A 51 -8.40 -11.11 -10.67
N THR A 52 -9.52 -11.08 -9.94
CA THR A 52 -9.69 -11.88 -8.72
C THR A 52 -9.63 -13.38 -9.00
N ILE A 53 -10.31 -13.85 -10.05
CA ILE A 53 -10.33 -15.28 -10.44
C ILE A 53 -8.91 -15.77 -10.82
N PRO A 54 -8.20 -15.14 -11.78
CA PRO A 54 -6.85 -15.61 -12.12
C PRO A 54 -5.87 -15.49 -10.94
N LEU A 55 -6.00 -14.45 -10.11
CA LEU A 55 -5.19 -14.32 -8.91
C LEU A 55 -5.44 -15.44 -7.90
N PHE A 56 -6.70 -15.85 -7.69
CA PHE A 56 -7.04 -16.99 -6.85
C PHE A 56 -6.42 -18.29 -7.39
N ILE A 57 -6.47 -18.52 -8.71
CA ILE A 57 -5.87 -19.69 -9.34
C ILE A 57 -4.35 -19.74 -9.08
N LEU A 58 -3.65 -18.61 -9.19
CA LEU A 58 -2.22 -18.52 -8.89
C LEU A 58 -1.89 -18.80 -7.42
N VAL A 59 -2.64 -18.20 -6.50
CA VAL A 59 -2.42 -18.38 -5.06
C VAL A 59 -2.71 -19.84 -4.66
N ARG A 60 -3.73 -20.45 -5.28
CA ARG A 60 -4.01 -21.88 -5.12
C ARG A 60 -2.89 -22.74 -5.69
N SER A 61 -2.37 -22.44 -6.89
CA SER A 61 -1.31 -23.26 -7.50
C SER A 61 0.00 -23.18 -6.72
N PHE A 62 0.24 -22.08 -6.00
CA PHE A 62 1.37 -21.95 -5.07
C PHE A 62 1.13 -22.60 -3.70
N ASN A 63 -0.03 -23.20 -3.45
CA ASN A 63 -0.45 -23.69 -2.13
C ASN A 63 -0.41 -22.60 -1.05
N TRP A 64 -0.80 -21.37 -1.40
CA TRP A 64 -0.83 -20.22 -0.49
C TRP A 64 -2.23 -19.94 0.08
N LEU A 65 -3.22 -20.77 -0.21
CA LEU A 65 -4.52 -20.69 0.47
C LEU A 65 -4.35 -20.94 1.96
N ASP A 66 -5.15 -20.26 2.78
CA ASP A 66 -5.08 -20.37 4.25
C ASP A 66 -3.68 -20.06 4.80
N THR A 67 -3.02 -19.02 4.24
CA THR A 67 -1.71 -18.56 4.72
C THR A 67 -1.59 -17.04 4.72
N TYR A 68 -0.68 -16.50 5.54
CA TYR A 68 -0.39 -15.07 5.54
C TYR A 68 0.14 -14.57 4.19
N GLN A 69 1.03 -15.32 3.53
CA GLN A 69 1.58 -14.93 2.22
C GLN A 69 0.51 -14.85 1.13
N GLY A 70 -0.51 -15.72 1.16
CA GLY A 70 -1.63 -15.68 0.22
C GLY A 70 -2.46 -14.40 0.32
N VAL A 71 -2.47 -13.77 1.50
CA VAL A 71 -3.12 -12.46 1.70
C VAL A 71 -2.15 -11.30 1.43
N ILE A 72 -0.93 -11.38 1.94
CA ILE A 72 0.02 -10.27 1.97
C ILE A 72 0.64 -10.03 0.58
N VAL A 73 1.19 -11.07 -0.06
CA VAL A 73 2.00 -10.91 -1.27
C VAL A 73 1.21 -10.29 -2.43
N PRO A 74 -0.03 -10.73 -2.73
CA PRO A 74 -0.83 -10.12 -3.79
C PRO A 74 -1.18 -8.64 -3.57
N ALA A 75 -1.18 -8.17 -2.31
CA ALA A 75 -1.55 -6.81 -1.97
C ALA A 75 -0.37 -5.81 -2.04
N ILE A 76 0.87 -6.29 -2.19
CA ILE A 76 2.08 -5.45 -2.23
C ILE A 76 2.18 -4.64 -3.54
N PRO A 77 2.08 -5.23 -4.75
CA PRO A 77 2.29 -4.50 -5.99
C PRO A 77 1.12 -3.55 -6.25
N HIS A 78 1.39 -2.24 -6.28
CA HIS A 78 0.33 -1.26 -6.50
C HIS A 78 0.85 -0.02 -7.23
N ALA A 79 0.39 0.18 -8.47
CA ALA A 79 0.85 1.26 -9.32
C ALA A 79 0.61 2.67 -8.75
N TYR A 80 -0.42 2.83 -7.90
CA TYR A 80 -0.73 4.11 -7.26
C TYR A 80 0.41 4.62 -6.37
N GLY A 81 0.99 3.75 -5.54
CA GLY A 81 2.10 4.13 -4.67
C GLY A 81 3.36 4.44 -5.46
N ILE A 82 3.68 3.62 -6.48
CA ILE A 82 4.80 3.87 -7.41
C ILE A 82 4.62 5.23 -8.10
N PHE A 83 3.43 5.51 -8.60
CA PHE A 83 3.12 6.78 -9.27
C PHE A 83 3.32 7.98 -8.35
N LEU A 84 2.76 7.95 -7.13
CA LEU A 84 2.87 9.08 -6.21
C LEU A 84 4.29 9.31 -5.71
N PHE A 85 5.04 8.25 -5.38
CA PHE A 85 6.47 8.39 -5.10
C PHE A 85 7.21 8.99 -6.29
N ARG A 86 6.90 8.55 -7.51
CA ARG A 86 7.54 9.07 -8.72
C ARG A 86 7.26 10.56 -8.90
N GLN A 87 6.01 11.00 -8.71
CA GLN A 87 5.65 12.43 -8.80
C GLN A 87 6.42 13.26 -7.77
N PHE A 88 6.47 12.79 -6.52
CA PHE A 88 7.22 13.46 -5.46
C PHE A 88 8.73 13.51 -5.74
N PHE A 89 9.32 12.44 -6.25
CA PHE A 89 10.75 12.42 -6.60
C PHE A 89 11.10 13.36 -7.75
N MET A 90 10.15 13.64 -8.66
CA MET A 90 10.35 14.64 -9.71
C MET A 90 10.27 16.07 -9.18
N SER A 91 9.61 16.33 -8.05
CA SER A 91 9.58 17.67 -7.45
C SER A 91 10.81 18.01 -6.61
N ILE A 92 11.68 17.03 -6.31
CA ILE A 92 12.94 17.27 -5.60
C ILE A 92 13.96 17.91 -6.58
N PRO A 93 14.61 19.04 -6.22
CA PRO A 93 15.58 19.72 -7.09
C PRO A 93 16.69 18.81 -7.63
N GLY A 94 17.09 19.03 -8.88
CA GLY A 94 18.20 18.33 -9.55
C GLY A 94 19.53 18.49 -8.82
N GLU A 95 19.78 19.70 -8.33
CA GLU A 95 21.03 20.16 -7.73
C GLU A 95 21.49 19.30 -6.54
N LEU A 96 20.56 18.74 -5.77
CA LEU A 96 20.90 17.85 -4.63
C LEU A 96 21.53 16.53 -5.10
N GLU A 97 21.07 16.01 -6.23
CA GLU A 97 21.63 14.80 -6.82
C GLU A 97 22.95 15.09 -7.54
N GLU A 98 23.07 16.24 -8.19
CA GLU A 98 24.32 16.69 -8.82
C GLU A 98 25.44 16.90 -7.79
N ALA A 99 25.14 17.60 -6.69
CA ALA A 99 26.10 17.80 -5.60
C ALA A 99 26.58 16.47 -5.01
N ALA A 100 25.65 15.55 -4.70
CA ALA A 100 26.02 14.24 -4.18
C ALA A 100 26.83 13.39 -5.19
N THR A 101 26.58 13.56 -6.49
CA THR A 101 27.36 12.90 -7.55
C THR A 101 28.77 13.46 -7.62
N ILE A 102 28.96 14.77 -7.45
CA ILE A 102 30.27 15.42 -7.34
C ILE A 102 31.03 14.91 -6.10
N ASP A 103 30.32 14.67 -4.99
CA ASP A 103 30.87 14.05 -3.77
C ASP A 103 31.16 12.54 -3.91
N GLY A 104 30.96 11.96 -5.10
CA GLY A 104 31.24 10.55 -5.38
C GLY A 104 30.21 9.57 -4.82
N CYS A 105 29.03 10.02 -4.42
CA CYS A 105 27.97 9.13 -3.93
C CYS A 105 27.43 8.24 -5.06
N SER A 106 27.27 6.94 -4.77
CA SER A 106 26.58 6.03 -5.68
C SER A 106 25.07 6.31 -5.73
N THR A 107 24.41 5.89 -6.80
CA THR A 107 22.97 6.06 -6.99
C THR A 107 22.12 5.50 -5.84
N PHE A 108 22.54 4.38 -5.23
CA PHE A 108 21.85 3.82 -4.07
C PHE A 108 22.03 4.68 -2.81
N ILE A 109 23.20 5.29 -2.64
CA ILE A 109 23.47 6.22 -1.52
C ILE A 109 22.62 7.48 -1.70
N ILE A 110 22.55 8.04 -2.91
CA ILE A 110 21.69 9.20 -3.23
C ILE A 110 20.22 8.87 -2.92
N TYR A 111 19.71 7.74 -3.40
CA TYR A 111 18.36 7.28 -3.11
C TYR A 111 18.10 7.19 -1.59
N SER A 112 18.95 6.46 -0.87
CA SER A 112 18.73 6.14 0.55
C SER A 112 18.97 7.32 1.50
N ARG A 113 19.94 8.21 1.20
CA ARG A 113 20.32 9.33 2.08
C ARG A 113 19.66 10.66 1.72
N ILE A 114 19.19 10.84 0.49
CA ILE A 114 18.55 12.09 0.04
C ILE A 114 17.07 11.87 -0.23
N PHE A 115 16.72 10.96 -1.14
CA PHE A 115 15.34 10.81 -1.59
C PHE A 115 14.42 10.19 -0.54
N ILE A 116 14.89 9.21 0.24
CA ILE A 116 14.08 8.57 1.29
C ILE A 116 13.82 9.52 2.48
N PRO A 117 14.79 10.29 3.01
CA PRO A 117 14.51 11.25 4.08
C PRO A 117 13.61 12.41 3.65
N LEU A 118 13.83 12.97 2.45
CA LEU A 118 12.93 14.00 1.87
C LEU A 118 11.54 13.41 1.57
N SER A 119 11.50 12.12 1.27
CA SER A 119 10.39 11.17 1.25
C SER A 119 9.25 11.30 2.24
N LYS A 120 9.60 11.63 3.48
CA LYS A 120 8.79 11.32 4.66
C LYS A 120 7.34 11.81 4.55
N PRO A 121 7.03 13.02 4.07
CA PRO A 121 5.65 13.48 3.96
C PRO A 121 4.78 12.61 3.04
N ILE A 122 5.27 12.26 1.85
CA ILE A 122 4.51 11.41 0.92
C ILE A 122 4.47 9.96 1.39
N ALA A 123 5.56 9.44 1.96
CA ALA A 123 5.62 8.08 2.50
C ALA A 123 4.60 7.88 3.63
N ILE A 124 4.46 8.86 4.53
CA ILE A 124 3.46 8.82 5.61
C ILE A 124 2.03 8.90 5.05
N THR A 125 1.79 9.76 4.06
CA THR A 125 0.48 9.88 3.42
C THR A 125 0.06 8.56 2.77
N LEU A 126 0.97 7.94 2.02
CA LEU A 126 0.75 6.62 1.43
C LEU A 126 0.59 5.54 2.51
N ALA A 127 1.38 5.58 3.59
CA ALA A 127 1.27 4.63 4.68
C ALA A 127 -0.14 4.58 5.27
N VAL A 128 -0.73 5.74 5.53
CA VAL A 128 -2.10 5.85 6.05
C VAL A 128 -3.10 5.27 5.05
N GLY A 129 -3.01 5.67 3.78
CA GLY A 129 -3.92 5.19 2.74
C GLY A 129 -3.88 3.67 2.56
N PHE A 130 -2.67 3.11 2.42
CA PHE A 130 -2.48 1.67 2.27
C PHE A 130 -2.85 0.88 3.52
N PHE A 131 -2.55 1.40 4.71
CA PHE A 131 -2.94 0.74 5.96
C PHE A 131 -4.46 0.66 6.07
N ILE A 132 -5.17 1.78 5.85
CA ILE A 132 -6.63 1.83 5.93
C ILE A 132 -7.26 0.93 4.87
N ALA A 133 -6.75 0.96 3.64
CA ALA A 133 -7.23 0.10 2.56
C ALA A 133 -7.12 -1.39 2.91
N ASN A 134 -5.98 -1.81 3.47
CA ASN A 134 -5.77 -3.21 3.86
C ASN A 134 -6.49 -3.58 5.16
N TRP A 135 -6.64 -2.64 6.10
CA TRP A 135 -7.42 -2.82 7.33
C TRP A 135 -8.90 -3.05 7.04
N ASN A 136 -9.42 -2.37 6.02
CA ASN A 136 -10.80 -2.49 5.56
C ASN A 136 -10.98 -3.54 4.45
N ASN A 137 -9.92 -4.26 4.06
CA ASN A 137 -10.02 -5.26 3.01
C ASN A 137 -10.81 -6.48 3.49
N TYR A 138 -11.93 -6.74 2.82
CA TYR A 138 -12.83 -7.85 3.11
C TYR A 138 -12.77 -8.91 2.02
N LEU A 139 -12.89 -8.50 0.75
CA LEU A 139 -13.15 -9.40 -0.37
C LEU A 139 -12.01 -10.41 -0.57
N TRP A 140 -10.76 -9.96 -0.61
CA TRP A 140 -9.64 -10.85 -0.88
C TRP A 140 -9.40 -11.86 0.25
N PRO A 141 -9.29 -11.46 1.53
CA PRO A 141 -9.14 -12.40 2.64
C PRO A 141 -10.28 -13.43 2.73
N LEU A 142 -11.52 -13.03 2.42
CA LEU A 142 -12.66 -13.95 2.38
C LEU A 142 -12.47 -15.06 1.33
N ILE A 143 -11.88 -14.74 0.19
CA ILE A 143 -11.69 -15.67 -0.92
C ILE A 143 -10.58 -16.68 -0.64
N VAL A 144 -9.48 -16.24 -0.01
CA VAL A 144 -8.28 -17.09 0.16
C VAL A 144 -8.10 -17.72 1.53
N ASN A 145 -8.79 -17.23 2.57
CA ASN A 145 -8.70 -17.77 3.92
C ASN A 145 -10.07 -18.31 4.39
N LYS A 146 -10.17 -19.63 4.48
CA LYS A 146 -11.26 -20.35 5.12
C LYS A 146 -10.98 -20.66 6.59
N ASP A 147 -9.72 -20.73 7.00
CA ASP A 147 -9.36 -20.92 8.41
C ASP A 147 -9.72 -19.68 9.26
N LYS A 148 -10.58 -19.89 10.25
CA LYS A 148 -11.02 -18.87 11.22
C LYS A 148 -9.86 -18.26 11.99
N GLN A 149 -8.78 -19.00 12.22
CA GLN A 149 -7.60 -18.49 12.93
C GLN A 149 -6.86 -17.42 12.13
N LEU A 150 -7.03 -17.39 10.81
CA LEU A 150 -6.40 -16.43 9.89
C LEU A 150 -7.36 -15.32 9.45
N TRP A 151 -8.57 -15.28 9.99
CA TRP A 151 -9.52 -14.24 9.63
C TRP A 151 -9.02 -12.86 10.04
N VAL A 152 -9.19 -11.92 9.12
CA VAL A 152 -9.13 -10.49 9.42
C VAL A 152 -10.46 -10.07 10.05
N LEU A 153 -10.41 -8.98 10.82
CA LEU A 153 -11.54 -8.38 11.52
C LEU A 153 -12.76 -8.21 10.60
N GLN A 154 -12.56 -7.71 9.38
CA GLN A 154 -13.65 -7.51 8.41
C GLN A 154 -14.38 -8.80 8.05
N VAL A 155 -13.64 -9.90 7.86
CA VAL A 155 -14.21 -11.23 7.56
C VAL A 155 -14.94 -11.77 8.78
N ALA A 156 -14.37 -11.62 9.98
CA ALA A 156 -15.01 -12.05 11.22
C ALA A 156 -16.34 -11.31 11.47
N ILE A 157 -16.39 -9.99 11.25
CA ILE A 157 -17.61 -9.17 11.41
C ILE A 157 -18.68 -9.62 10.43
N ALA A 158 -18.34 -9.84 9.17
CA ALA A 158 -19.30 -10.29 8.16
C ALA A 158 -19.95 -11.63 8.53
N ASN A 159 -19.23 -12.51 9.24
CA ASN A 159 -19.77 -13.78 9.71
C ASN A 159 -20.76 -13.64 10.89
N PHE A 160 -20.83 -12.49 11.56
CA PHE A 160 -21.89 -12.21 12.55
C PHE A 160 -23.25 -11.86 11.91
N VAL A 161 -23.24 -11.53 10.62
CA VAL A 161 -24.43 -11.28 9.82
C VAL A 161 -24.84 -12.60 9.15
N SER A 162 -25.61 -13.42 9.87
CA SER A 162 -26.11 -14.71 9.37
C SER A 162 -27.57 -14.58 8.89
N ARG A 163 -28.00 -15.47 7.97
CA ARG A 163 -29.35 -15.44 7.36
C ARG A 163 -30.51 -15.74 8.33
N GLY A 164 -30.25 -16.12 9.59
CA GLY A 164 -31.31 -16.50 10.54
C GLY A 164 -31.20 -15.87 11.94
N ASP A 165 -29.99 -15.48 12.35
CA ASP A 165 -29.76 -14.82 13.63
C ASP A 165 -28.55 -13.88 13.47
N THR A 166 -28.81 -12.58 13.40
CA THR A 166 -27.77 -11.55 13.30
C THR A 166 -27.47 -11.03 14.69
N ARG A 167 -26.22 -11.19 15.10
CA ARG A 167 -25.73 -10.70 16.38
C ARG A 167 -25.41 -9.20 16.30
N TRP A 168 -26.44 -8.37 16.34
CA TRP A 168 -26.31 -6.91 16.24
C TRP A 168 -25.42 -6.32 17.33
N ASP A 169 -25.43 -6.89 18.53
CA ASP A 169 -24.50 -6.59 19.62
C ASP A 169 -23.04 -6.74 19.18
N ALA A 170 -22.71 -7.86 18.54
CA ALA A 170 -21.36 -8.18 18.07
C ALA A 170 -20.97 -7.34 16.85
N VAL A 171 -21.89 -7.09 15.92
CA VAL A 171 -21.65 -6.27 14.73
C VAL A 171 -21.37 -4.82 15.12
N LEU A 172 -22.22 -4.22 15.96
CA LEU A 172 -22.07 -2.82 16.36
C LEU A 172 -20.81 -2.60 17.22
N SER A 173 -20.55 -3.47 18.21
CA SER A 173 -19.34 -3.38 19.04
C SER A 173 -18.06 -3.57 18.24
N SER A 174 -18.03 -4.51 17.29
CA SER A 174 -16.89 -4.70 16.40
C SER A 174 -16.70 -3.55 15.41
N GLY A 175 -17.79 -2.90 14.99
CA GLY A 175 -17.75 -1.68 14.19
C GLY A 175 -17.00 -0.55 14.90
N VAL A 176 -17.26 -0.34 16.19
CA VAL A 176 -16.53 0.64 17.01
C VAL A 176 -15.03 0.31 17.05
N ILE A 177 -14.67 -0.95 17.32
CA ILE A 177 -13.27 -1.41 17.35
C ILE A 177 -12.57 -1.18 16.01
N THR A 178 -13.27 -1.39 14.90
CA THR A 178 -12.73 -1.24 13.54
C THR A 178 -12.31 0.20 13.24
N VAL A 179 -13.02 1.19 13.80
CA VAL A 179 -12.76 2.61 13.55
C VAL A 179 -11.57 3.15 14.37
N LEU A 180 -11.28 2.56 15.53
CA LEU A 180 -10.24 3.04 16.45
C LEU A 180 -8.85 3.23 15.81
N PRO A 181 -8.29 2.26 15.05
CA PRO A 181 -6.96 2.43 14.46
C PRO A 181 -6.91 3.55 13.42
N THR A 182 -7.99 3.72 12.66
CA THR A 182 -8.11 4.79 11.66
C THR A 182 -8.12 6.16 12.33
N ILE A 183 -8.87 6.31 13.43
CA ILE A 183 -8.91 7.55 14.23
C ILE A 183 -7.53 7.83 14.84
N LEU A 184 -6.90 6.83 15.44
CA LEU A 184 -5.57 6.98 16.04
C LEU A 184 -4.52 7.41 15.01
N LEU A 185 -4.50 6.76 13.84
CA LEU A 185 -3.60 7.13 12.75
C LEU A 185 -3.84 8.56 12.27
N PHE A 186 -5.11 8.96 12.14
CA PHE A 186 -5.45 10.32 11.76
C PHE A 186 -4.90 11.35 12.75
N PHE A 187 -5.15 11.19 14.06
CA PHE A 187 -4.68 12.16 15.05
C PHE A 187 -3.16 12.23 15.14
N LEU A 188 -2.46 11.10 15.00
CA LEU A 188 -1.00 11.04 15.03
C LEU A 188 -0.36 11.65 13.77
N LEU A 189 -1.02 11.54 12.61
CA LEU A 189 -0.42 11.81 11.31
C LEU A 189 -1.07 12.98 10.55
N GLN A 190 -2.11 13.63 11.10
CA GLN A 190 -2.84 14.76 10.48
C GLN A 190 -1.92 15.85 9.91
N LYS A 191 -0.83 16.19 10.60
CA LYS A 191 0.13 17.21 10.13
C LYS A 191 0.81 16.81 8.81
N TYR A 192 1.09 15.52 8.63
CA TYR A 192 1.70 14.98 7.42
C TYR A 192 0.67 14.79 6.32
N LEU A 193 -0.56 14.39 6.66
CA LEU A 193 -1.66 14.27 5.70
C LEU A 193 -1.98 15.62 5.06
N VAL A 194 -2.07 16.69 5.85
CA VAL A 194 -2.28 18.05 5.35
C VAL A 194 -1.11 18.52 4.49
N ALA A 195 0.14 18.19 4.85
CA ALA A 195 1.31 18.51 4.04
C ALA A 195 1.36 17.74 2.71
N GLY A 196 0.93 16.48 2.69
CA GLY A 196 0.88 15.64 1.49
C GLY A 196 -0.18 16.11 0.49
N ILE A 197 -1.36 16.52 0.95
CA ILE A 197 -2.45 17.04 0.10
C ILE A 197 -2.04 18.31 -0.65
N LYS A 198 -1.25 19.20 0.00
CA LYS A 198 -0.74 20.42 -0.62
C LYS A 198 0.15 20.15 -1.83
N MET A 199 0.88 19.02 -1.86
CA MET A 199 1.73 18.65 -2.99
C MET A 199 0.94 18.07 -4.17
N THR A 200 -0.24 17.48 -3.92
CA THR A 200 -1.12 16.98 -5.00
C THR A 200 -2.08 18.04 -5.55
N GLY A 201 -2.25 19.17 -4.85
CA GLY A 201 -3.29 20.16 -5.11
C GLY A 201 -2.84 21.55 -5.58
N ILE A 202 -1.54 21.82 -5.74
CA ILE A 202 -1.06 23.12 -6.24
C ILE A 202 -0.54 22.95 -7.67
N LYS A 203 -1.37 23.40 -8.63
CA LYS A 203 -0.92 24.00 -9.88
C LYS A 203 -1.02 25.51 -9.73
#